data_AF-X1VHS0-F1
#
_entry.id   AF-X1VHS0-F1
#
_cell.length_a   1.000
_cell.length_b   1.000
_cell.length_c   1.000
_cell.angle_alpha   90.00
_cell.angle_beta   90.00
_cell.angle_gamma   90.00
#
_symmetry.space_group_name_H-M   'P 1'
#
loop_
_entity.id
_entity.type
_entity.pdbx_description
1 polymer ?
#
loop_
_entity_poly.entity_id
_entity_poly.type
_entity_poly.pdbx_seq_one_letter_code
_entity_poly.pdbx_strand_id
1 'polypeptide(L)'
;LIALQRARLALGKWPPEKLKITKIPLDLDILDVTLNPCHTIAASFQADVDRYSGASNIDSSGQIVSRHIRHSDNSRVVQALLDELNTMGYCAYTHSFNFAGLTLKNVIADLPGTGYFRLTPNIIELIRDIFLKYPLPYPPEPWVKPIIQMVGKDWFKEQRLDELTPLQLRTTLEAIFELKLWFPWWLKLCLLPGLGAKLVIVGCHLDSTAARDAGYNPLSDPAPGADDDASGIAAALAIARYLSSFRGKLTHTVRFCFFNA
;
A
#
# COMPACT_ATOMS: atom_id res chain seq x y z
N LEU A 1 -12.49 1.25 18.72
CA LEU A 1 -13.85 0.73 18.99
C LEU A 1 -14.69 0.50 17.72
N ILE A 2 -14.96 1.52 16.89
CA ILE A 2 -15.79 1.36 15.67
C ILE A 2 -15.20 0.35 14.67
N ALA A 3 -13.87 0.33 14.46
CA ALA A 3 -13.20 -0.61 13.55
C ALA A 3 -13.39 -2.07 13.97
N LEU A 4 -13.25 -2.33 15.28
CA LEU A 4 -13.43 -3.63 15.89
C LEU A 4 -14.89 -4.11 15.77
N GLN A 5 -15.86 -3.20 15.95
CA GLN A 5 -17.28 -3.53 15.80
C GLN A 5 -17.64 -3.86 14.34
N ARG A 6 -17.12 -3.11 13.36
CA ARG A 6 -17.29 -3.43 11.94
C ARG A 6 -16.67 -4.79 11.57
N ALA A 7 -15.46 -5.07 12.07
CA ALA A 7 -14.81 -6.36 11.85
C ALA A 7 -15.64 -7.52 12.44
N ARG A 8 -16.25 -7.34 13.62
CA ARG A 8 -17.19 -8.32 14.19
C ARG A 8 -18.44 -8.51 13.34
N LEU A 9 -19.01 -7.44 12.80
CA LEU A 9 -20.18 -7.54 11.90
C LEU A 9 -19.84 -8.25 10.59
N ALA A 10 -18.66 -7.99 10.02
CA ALA A 10 -18.18 -8.69 8.83
C ALA A 10 -18.00 -10.19 9.10
N LEU A 11 -17.41 -10.56 10.24
CA LEU A 11 -17.26 -11.95 10.67
C LEU A 11 -18.60 -12.68 10.86
N GLY A 12 -19.66 -11.97 11.26
CA GLY A 12 -21.00 -12.55 11.35
C GLY A 12 -21.57 -13.04 10.02
N LYS A 13 -21.00 -12.60 8.89
CA LYS A 13 -21.37 -13.07 7.55
C LYS A 13 -20.59 -14.29 7.10
N TRP A 14 -19.55 -14.71 7.82
CA TRP A 14 -18.61 -15.74 7.37
C TRP A 14 -19.01 -17.13 7.87
N PRO A 15 -18.60 -18.23 7.21
CA PRO A 15 -19.03 -19.58 7.57
C PRO A 15 -18.43 -20.00 8.94
N PRO A 16 -19.21 -19.97 10.03
CA PRO A 16 -18.65 -20.09 11.38
C PRO A 16 -18.12 -21.50 11.66
N GLU A 17 -18.71 -22.52 11.04
CA GLU A 17 -18.30 -23.91 11.18
C GLU A 17 -17.00 -24.24 10.43
N LYS A 18 -16.55 -23.37 9.53
CA LYS A 18 -15.34 -23.56 8.72
C LYS A 18 -14.14 -22.79 9.24
N LEU A 19 -14.31 -21.97 10.27
CA LEU A 19 -13.33 -20.96 10.65
C LEU A 19 -13.18 -20.85 12.17
N LYS A 20 -11.94 -21.01 12.64
CA LYS A 20 -11.56 -20.57 13.98
C LYS A 20 -11.13 -19.11 13.91
N ILE A 21 -11.81 -18.25 14.66
CA ILE A 21 -11.48 -16.83 14.78
C ILE A 21 -10.77 -16.59 16.12
N THR A 22 -9.55 -16.07 16.07
CA THR A 22 -8.77 -15.75 17.26
C THR A 22 -8.50 -14.25 17.31
N LYS A 23 -8.80 -13.61 18.43
CA LYS A 23 -8.44 -12.19 18.64
C LYS A 23 -6.93 -12.07 18.77
N ILE A 24 -6.34 -11.14 18.03
CA ILE A 24 -4.91 -10.82 18.16
C ILE A 24 -4.76 -9.88 19.38
N PRO A 25 -3.90 -10.21 20.35
CA PRO A 25 -3.55 -9.31 21.43
C PRO A 25 -2.99 -7.98 20.88
N LEU A 26 -3.41 -6.86 21.47
CA LEU A 26 -2.87 -5.56 21.13
C LEU A 26 -1.65 -5.35 22.03
N ASP A 27 -0.51 -5.89 21.61
CA ASP A 27 0.70 -5.93 22.44
C ASP A 27 1.57 -4.66 22.30
N LEU A 28 1.17 -3.70 21.45
CA LEU A 28 1.86 -2.42 21.33
C LEU A 28 1.42 -1.49 22.45
N ASP A 29 2.22 -1.43 23.52
CA ASP A 29 2.12 -0.38 24.52
C ASP A 29 2.68 0.92 23.93
N ILE A 30 2.08 2.06 24.27
CA ILE A 30 2.65 3.37 23.94
C ILE A 30 4.08 3.50 24.48
N LEU A 31 4.38 2.80 25.58
CA LEU A 31 5.72 2.72 26.16
C LEU A 31 6.75 2.09 25.20
N ASP A 32 6.38 1.05 24.44
CA ASP A 32 7.27 0.42 23.44
C ASP A 32 7.65 1.39 22.31
N VAL A 33 6.75 2.33 22.01
CA VAL A 33 6.98 3.41 21.03
C VAL A 33 7.86 4.51 21.63
N THR A 34 7.74 4.81 22.92
CA THR A 34 8.58 5.83 23.58
C THR A 34 10.00 5.35 23.86
N LEU A 35 10.21 4.03 24.02
CA LEU A 35 11.52 3.44 24.35
C LEU A 35 12.38 3.14 23.11
N ASN A 36 11.78 3.07 21.92
CA ASN A 36 12.51 3.00 20.65
C ASN A 36 12.52 4.40 20.01
N PRO A 37 13.52 5.25 20.27
CA PRO A 37 13.56 6.55 19.61
C PRO A 37 13.74 6.39 18.10
N CYS A 38 13.13 7.30 17.33
CA CYS A 38 13.41 7.40 15.91
C CYS A 38 14.92 7.61 15.71
N HIS A 39 15.57 6.69 15.00
CA HIS A 39 17.01 6.78 14.73
C HIS A 39 17.38 7.86 13.71
N THR A 40 16.39 8.53 13.10
CA THR A 40 16.63 9.63 12.18
C THR A 40 17.14 10.84 12.96
N ILE A 41 18.33 11.32 12.60
CA ILE A 41 18.93 12.54 13.12
C ILE A 41 18.89 13.63 12.04
N ALA A 42 19.16 14.88 12.44
CA ALA A 42 19.19 16.02 11.52
C ALA A 42 20.12 15.77 10.30
N ALA A 43 21.28 15.15 10.52
CA ALA A 43 22.22 14.85 9.44
C ALA A 43 21.67 13.83 8.42
N SER A 44 21.03 12.75 8.88
CA SER A 44 20.42 11.77 7.96
C SER A 44 19.18 12.34 7.25
N PHE A 45 18.43 13.20 7.93
CA PHE A 45 17.31 13.91 7.32
C PHE A 45 17.78 14.85 6.22
N GLN A 46 18.80 15.67 6.50
CA GLN A 46 19.39 16.56 5.50
C GLN A 46 19.98 15.77 4.33
N ALA A 47 20.60 14.63 4.58
CA ALA A 47 21.12 13.78 3.50
C ALA A 47 20.02 13.31 2.54
N ASP A 48 18.81 13.01 3.02
CA ASP A 48 17.68 12.70 2.13
C ASP A 48 17.20 13.94 1.37
N VAL A 49 17.13 15.11 2.03
CA VAL A 49 16.79 16.37 1.36
C VAL A 49 17.79 16.65 0.23
N ASP A 50 19.08 16.53 0.51
CA ASP A 50 20.14 16.76 -0.47
C ASP A 50 20.05 15.77 -1.63
N ARG A 51 19.78 14.51 -1.34
CA ARG A 51 19.64 13.46 -2.35
C ARG A 51 18.46 13.69 -3.27
N TYR A 52 17.30 13.98 -2.70
CA TYR A 52 16.08 14.17 -3.48
C TYR A 52 15.99 15.56 -4.11
N SER A 53 16.72 16.57 -3.62
CA SER A 53 16.81 17.90 -4.24
C SER A 53 17.90 18.02 -5.30
N GLY A 54 18.76 17.02 -5.46
CA GLY A 54 19.86 17.02 -6.43
C GLY A 54 21.17 17.63 -5.91
N ALA A 55 21.26 18.01 -4.64
CA ALA A 55 22.52 18.42 -4.01
C ALA A 55 23.49 17.24 -3.80
N SER A 56 22.99 16.00 -3.75
CA SER A 56 23.83 14.78 -3.75
C SER A 56 23.30 13.71 -4.72
N ASN A 57 24.12 12.70 -4.99
CA ASN A 57 23.78 11.63 -5.93
C ASN A 57 22.54 10.85 -5.49
N ILE A 58 21.54 10.71 -6.36
CA ILE A 58 20.34 9.90 -6.08
C ILE A 58 20.60 8.41 -6.29
N ASP A 59 21.46 8.09 -7.25
CA ASP A 59 21.81 6.74 -7.68
C ASP A 59 23.26 6.73 -8.22
N SER A 60 23.70 5.60 -8.78
CA SER A 60 25.04 5.46 -9.37
C SER A 60 25.30 6.37 -10.57
N SER A 61 24.25 6.90 -11.21
CA SER A 61 24.33 7.81 -12.35
C SER A 61 24.52 9.27 -11.93
N GLY A 62 24.51 9.56 -10.62
CA GLY A 62 24.87 10.87 -10.07
C GLY A 62 23.68 11.67 -9.52
N GLN A 63 23.86 12.99 -9.41
CA GLN A 63 22.83 13.93 -8.99
C GLN A 63 21.65 13.97 -9.98
N ILE A 64 20.54 14.54 -9.53
CA ILE A 64 19.42 14.95 -10.39
C ILE A 64 19.45 16.47 -10.56
N VAL A 65 18.94 16.96 -11.68
CA VAL A 65 18.78 18.39 -11.96
C VAL A 65 17.40 18.87 -11.53
N SER A 66 16.36 18.08 -11.79
CA SER A 66 14.97 18.50 -11.56
C SER A 66 14.05 17.29 -11.42
N ARG A 67 13.08 17.38 -10.50
CA ARG A 67 11.98 16.41 -10.37
C ARG A 67 10.74 16.83 -11.16
N HIS A 68 10.82 17.89 -11.96
CA HIS A 68 9.70 18.33 -12.79
C HIS A 68 9.23 17.21 -13.73
N ILE A 69 7.92 17.12 -13.98
CA ILE A 69 7.30 16.01 -14.71
C ILE A 69 7.78 15.82 -16.15
N ARG A 70 8.34 16.87 -16.74
CA ARG A 70 8.91 16.86 -18.10
C ARG A 70 10.40 16.50 -18.10
N HIS A 71 11.05 16.54 -16.95
CA HIS A 71 12.47 16.26 -16.81
C HIS A 71 12.70 14.74 -16.67
N SER A 72 13.73 14.22 -17.33
CA SER A 72 14.04 12.77 -17.33
C SER A 72 14.33 12.23 -15.93
N ASP A 73 14.92 13.05 -15.06
CA ASP A 73 15.27 12.66 -13.68
C ASP A 73 14.04 12.39 -12.78
N ASN A 74 12.84 12.87 -13.13
CA ASN A 74 11.62 12.52 -12.38
C ASN A 74 11.45 10.99 -12.30
N SER A 75 11.72 10.29 -13.40
CA SER A 75 11.66 8.82 -13.44
C SER A 75 12.72 8.14 -12.57
N ARG A 76 13.91 8.74 -12.43
CA ARG A 76 14.98 8.25 -11.54
C ARG A 76 14.58 8.39 -10.08
N VAL A 77 13.92 9.48 -9.71
CA VAL A 77 13.38 9.68 -8.36
C VAL A 77 12.32 8.64 -8.00
N VAL A 78 11.39 8.38 -8.92
CA VAL A 78 10.38 7.33 -8.76
C VAL A 78 11.03 5.97 -8.51
N GLN A 79 12.06 5.62 -9.28
CA GLN A 79 12.78 4.36 -9.12
C GLN A 79 13.53 4.28 -7.78
N ALA A 80 14.25 5.34 -7.42
CA ALA A 80 14.99 5.40 -6.15
C ALA A 80 14.07 5.22 -4.93
N LEU A 81 12.88 5.83 -4.94
CA LEU A 81 11.89 5.65 -3.87
C LEU A 81 11.35 4.21 -3.80
N LEU A 82 11.05 3.59 -4.94
CA LEU A 82 10.61 2.19 -4.97
C LEU A 82 11.68 1.27 -4.36
N ASP A 83 12.93 1.43 -4.78
CA ASP A 83 14.04 0.58 -4.34
C ASP A 83 14.31 0.74 -2.85
N GLU A 84 14.29 1.97 -2.34
CA GLU A 84 14.52 2.21 -0.91
C GLU A 84 13.39 1.65 -0.05
N LEU A 85 12.12 1.90 -0.40
CA LEU A 85 10.97 1.39 0.35
C LEU A 85 10.91 -0.14 0.33
N ASN A 86 11.24 -0.78 -0.81
CA ASN A 86 11.37 -2.23 -0.90
C ASN A 86 12.53 -2.76 -0.05
N THR A 87 13.66 -2.04 0.02
CA THR A 87 14.79 -2.40 0.89
C THR A 87 14.41 -2.32 2.36
N MET A 88 13.58 -1.34 2.75
CA MET A 88 12.95 -1.26 4.07
C MET A 88 11.87 -2.34 4.29
N GLY A 89 11.60 -3.20 3.29
CA GLY A 89 10.62 -4.27 3.24
C GLY A 89 9.16 -3.84 3.37
N TYR A 90 8.86 -2.64 2.87
CA TYR A 90 7.51 -2.30 2.42
C TYR A 90 7.24 -3.00 1.09
N CYS A 91 5.96 -3.08 0.72
CA CYS A 91 5.58 -3.49 -0.62
C CYS A 91 5.35 -2.26 -1.47
N ALA A 92 6.40 -1.81 -2.15
CA ALA A 92 6.34 -0.63 -2.99
C ALA A 92 5.85 -0.98 -4.41
N TYR A 93 4.98 -0.14 -4.96
CA TYR A 93 4.46 -0.23 -6.32
C TYR A 93 4.13 1.16 -6.86
N THR A 94 3.90 1.26 -8.17
CA THR A 94 3.52 2.52 -8.80
C THR A 94 2.05 2.57 -9.15
N HIS A 95 1.43 3.73 -8.96
CA HIS A 95 0.15 4.05 -9.55
C HIS A 95 0.37 4.96 -10.77
N SER A 96 0.16 4.42 -11.96
CA SER A 96 0.34 5.14 -13.23
C SER A 96 -0.89 5.96 -13.60
N PHE A 97 -0.68 7.16 -14.12
CA PHE A 97 -1.75 8.03 -14.63
C PHE A 97 -1.23 8.88 -15.80
N ASN A 98 -2.15 9.42 -16.61
CA ASN A 98 -1.79 10.29 -17.73
C ASN A 98 -2.09 11.76 -17.37
N PHE A 99 -1.11 12.63 -17.56
CA PHE A 99 -1.24 14.07 -17.33
C PHE A 99 -0.35 14.83 -18.32
N ALA A 100 -0.87 15.93 -18.88
CA ALA A 100 -0.15 16.75 -19.87
C ALA A 100 0.48 15.98 -21.05
N GLY A 101 -0.14 14.88 -21.49
CA GLY A 101 0.38 14.01 -22.57
C GLY A 101 1.51 13.06 -22.15
N LEU A 102 1.83 13.01 -20.85
CA LEU A 102 2.84 12.13 -20.27
C LEU A 102 2.18 11.05 -19.41
N THR A 103 2.81 9.88 -19.35
CA THR A 103 2.45 8.83 -18.37
C THR A 103 3.36 8.97 -17.15
N LEU A 104 2.80 9.46 -16.06
CA LEU A 104 3.47 9.69 -14.78
C LEU A 104 3.14 8.59 -13.78
N LYS A 105 3.93 8.53 -12.70
CA LYS A 105 3.81 7.49 -11.67
C LYS A 105 3.90 8.11 -10.29
N ASN A 106 2.88 7.87 -9.47
CA ASN A 106 2.98 8.00 -8.02
C ASN A 106 3.72 6.76 -7.48
N VAL A 107 4.45 6.92 -6.37
CA VAL A 107 5.01 5.78 -5.61
C VAL A 107 4.12 5.51 -4.41
N ILE A 108 3.71 4.26 -4.25
CA ILE A 108 2.91 3.80 -3.11
C ILE A 108 3.65 2.66 -2.43
N ALA A 109 3.72 2.66 -1.11
CA ALA A 109 4.33 1.56 -0.36
C ALA A 109 3.51 1.20 0.88
N ASP A 110 3.13 -0.07 0.98
CA ASP A 110 2.31 -0.59 2.07
C ASP A 110 3.13 -1.40 3.08
N LEU A 111 2.85 -1.16 4.36
CA LEU A 111 3.21 -2.03 5.48
C LEU A 111 1.92 -2.62 6.05
N PRO A 112 1.55 -3.87 5.69
CA PRO A 112 0.29 -4.46 6.10
C PRO A 112 0.17 -4.59 7.62
N GLY A 113 -0.97 -4.14 8.16
CA GLY A 113 -1.29 -4.32 9.57
C GLY A 113 -1.81 -5.73 9.86
N THR A 114 -1.70 -6.15 11.12
CA THR A 114 -2.18 -7.46 11.61
C THR A 114 -3.70 -7.56 11.70
N GLY A 115 -4.40 -6.42 11.76
CA GLY A 115 -5.81 -6.37 12.13
C GLY A 115 -6.05 -6.82 13.57
N TYR A 116 -7.32 -7.07 13.90
CA TYR A 116 -7.77 -7.48 15.23
C TYR A 116 -7.99 -8.99 15.37
N PHE A 117 -8.09 -9.70 14.25
CA PHE A 117 -8.48 -11.10 14.23
C PHE A 117 -7.61 -11.89 13.26
N ARG A 118 -7.25 -13.10 13.69
CA ARG A 118 -6.61 -14.14 12.88
C ARG A 118 -7.62 -15.24 12.58
N LEU A 119 -7.59 -15.72 11.35
CA LEU A 119 -8.46 -16.75 10.82
C LEU A 119 -7.67 -18.05 10.67
N THR A 120 -8.25 -19.18 11.03
CA THR A 120 -7.66 -20.50 10.79
C THR A 120 -8.73 -21.44 10.23
N PRO A 121 -8.60 -21.89 8.97
CA PRO A 121 -7.59 -21.50 7.98
C PRO A 121 -7.71 -20.02 7.53
N ASN A 122 -6.67 -19.48 6.88
CA ASN A 122 -6.72 -18.13 6.31
C ASN A 122 -7.51 -18.13 4.99
N ILE A 123 -8.83 -18.14 5.11
CA ILE A 123 -9.75 -18.26 3.97
C ILE A 123 -9.63 -17.10 2.97
N ILE A 124 -9.25 -15.90 3.42
CA ILE A 124 -9.08 -14.74 2.53
C ILE A 124 -7.94 -14.98 1.55
N GLU A 125 -6.82 -15.52 2.04
CA GLU A 125 -5.67 -15.86 1.21
C GLU A 125 -6.01 -16.97 0.21
N LEU A 126 -6.75 -18.00 0.64
CA LEU A 126 -7.21 -19.06 -0.25
C LEU A 126 -8.12 -18.53 -1.37
N ILE A 127 -9.01 -17.59 -1.04
CA ILE A 127 -9.88 -16.94 -2.04
C ILE A 127 -9.07 -16.06 -2.98
N ARG A 128 -8.10 -15.29 -2.45
CA ARG A 128 -7.16 -14.52 -3.27
C ARG A 128 -6.44 -15.41 -4.26
N ASP A 129 -5.93 -16.57 -3.83
CA ASP A 129 -5.23 -17.51 -4.70
C ASP A 129 -6.13 -18.09 -5.79
N ILE A 130 -7.39 -18.41 -5.48
CA ILE A 130 -8.39 -18.84 -6.48
C ILE A 130 -8.62 -17.72 -7.51
N PHE A 131 -8.80 -16.49 -7.05
CA PHE A 131 -9.08 -15.32 -7.89
C PHE A 131 -7.90 -14.89 -8.76
N LEU A 132 -6.67 -15.12 -8.29
CA LEU A 132 -5.46 -14.95 -9.09
C LEU A 132 -5.32 -16.03 -10.16
N LYS A 133 -5.65 -17.28 -9.82
CA LYS A 133 -5.63 -18.40 -10.77
C LYS A 133 -6.71 -18.26 -11.85
N TYR A 134 -7.87 -17.70 -11.49
CA TYR A 134 -9.02 -17.49 -12.37
C TYR A 134 -9.45 -16.01 -12.31
N PRO A 135 -8.75 -15.12 -13.03
CA PRO A 135 -8.97 -13.67 -12.94
C PRO A 135 -10.27 -13.23 -13.60
N LEU A 136 -10.77 -13.99 -14.57
CA LEU A 136 -12.01 -13.67 -15.27
C LEU A 136 -13.22 -14.35 -14.60
N PRO A 137 -14.39 -13.68 -14.53
CA PRO A 137 -15.60 -14.28 -13.98
C PRO A 137 -16.12 -15.49 -14.78
N TYR A 138 -15.79 -15.56 -16.06
CA TYR A 138 -16.20 -16.63 -16.96
C TYR A 138 -14.99 -17.45 -17.45
N PRO A 139 -15.11 -18.78 -17.56
CA PRO A 139 -16.22 -19.61 -17.07
C PRO A 139 -16.26 -19.69 -15.52
N PRO A 140 -17.45 -19.82 -14.89
CA PRO A 140 -17.56 -19.81 -13.43
C PRO A 140 -17.08 -21.09 -12.73
N GLU A 141 -17.26 -22.25 -13.36
CA GLU A 141 -17.06 -23.56 -12.75
C GLU A 141 -15.67 -23.75 -12.10
N PRO A 142 -14.55 -23.32 -12.73
CA PRO A 142 -13.21 -23.54 -12.19
C PRO A 142 -12.94 -22.82 -10.87
N TRP A 143 -13.62 -21.70 -10.60
CA TRP A 143 -13.39 -20.90 -9.38
C TRP A 143 -14.55 -20.95 -8.39
N VAL A 144 -15.79 -21.16 -8.85
CA VAL A 144 -16.97 -21.28 -7.96
C VAL A 144 -16.93 -22.59 -7.17
N LYS A 145 -16.62 -23.72 -7.81
CA LYS A 145 -16.63 -25.04 -7.15
C LYS A 145 -15.65 -25.11 -5.96
N PRO A 146 -14.38 -24.69 -6.08
CA PRO A 146 -13.46 -24.63 -4.94
C PRO A 146 -13.94 -23.71 -3.81
N ILE A 147 -14.55 -22.57 -4.15
CA ILE A 147 -15.09 -21.64 -3.14
C ILE A 147 -16.22 -22.30 -2.36
N ILE A 148 -17.20 -22.93 -3.04
CA ILE A 148 -18.30 -23.64 -2.38
C ILE A 148 -17.78 -24.75 -1.45
N GLN A 149 -16.76 -25.50 -1.86
CA GLN A 149 -16.14 -26.54 -1.02
C GLN A 149 -15.52 -25.96 0.24
N MET A 150 -14.91 -24.78 0.12
CA MET A 150 -14.22 -24.09 1.21
C MET A 150 -15.19 -23.44 2.21
N VAL A 151 -16.24 -22.76 1.73
CA VAL A 151 -17.19 -22.03 2.59
C VAL A 151 -18.36 -22.90 3.06
N GLY A 152 -18.66 -23.99 2.36
CA GLY A 152 -19.82 -24.86 2.62
C GLY A 152 -21.04 -24.48 1.75
N LYS A 153 -21.73 -25.51 1.25
CA LYS A 153 -22.91 -25.34 0.37
C LYS A 153 -24.06 -24.61 1.04
N ASP A 154 -24.32 -24.92 2.31
CA ASP A 154 -25.47 -24.37 3.02
C ASP A 154 -25.28 -22.87 3.28
N TRP A 155 -24.11 -22.49 3.80
CA TRP A 155 -23.74 -21.07 3.92
C TRP A 155 -23.83 -20.33 2.57
N PHE A 156 -23.36 -20.93 1.48
CA PHE A 156 -23.40 -20.31 0.15
C PHE A 156 -24.83 -20.00 -0.30
N LYS A 157 -25.77 -20.92 -0.02
CA LYS A 157 -27.21 -20.74 -0.28
C LYS A 157 -27.87 -19.74 0.67
N GLU A 158 -27.52 -19.76 1.96
CA GLU A 158 -28.04 -18.81 2.95
C GLU A 158 -27.66 -17.37 2.60
N GLN A 159 -26.47 -17.16 2.05
CA GLN A 159 -26.03 -15.88 1.52
C GLN A 159 -26.63 -15.54 0.13
N ARG A 160 -27.47 -16.43 -0.44
CA ARG A 160 -28.11 -16.32 -1.76
C ARG A 160 -27.11 -16.10 -2.90
N LEU A 161 -25.93 -16.70 -2.80
CA LEU A 161 -24.85 -16.51 -3.76
C LEU A 161 -25.04 -17.33 -5.05
N ASP A 162 -25.86 -18.38 -4.99
CA ASP A 162 -26.22 -19.25 -6.12
C ASP A 162 -27.23 -18.62 -7.09
N GLU A 163 -27.88 -17.53 -6.68
CA GLU A 163 -28.80 -16.75 -7.52
C GLU A 163 -28.08 -15.68 -8.37
N LEU A 164 -26.79 -15.45 -8.14
CA LEU A 164 -26.04 -14.35 -8.75
C LEU A 164 -25.41 -14.75 -10.10
N THR A 165 -25.34 -13.79 -11.03
CA THR A 165 -24.50 -13.97 -12.23
C THR A 165 -23.02 -14.09 -11.84
N PRO A 166 -22.15 -14.74 -12.65
CA PRO A 166 -20.73 -14.88 -12.32
C PRO A 166 -20.01 -13.58 -11.98
N LEU A 167 -20.33 -12.47 -12.67
CA LEU A 167 -19.77 -11.16 -12.36
C LEU A 167 -20.25 -10.62 -11.00
N GLN A 168 -21.56 -10.70 -10.71
CA GLN A 168 -22.13 -10.29 -9.42
C GLN A 168 -21.62 -11.16 -8.28
N LEU A 169 -21.47 -12.47 -8.51
CA LEU A 169 -20.91 -13.40 -7.54
C LEU A 169 -19.46 -13.03 -7.21
N ARG A 170 -18.65 -12.76 -8.23
CA ARG A 170 -17.25 -12.34 -8.06
C ARG A 170 -17.13 -11.09 -7.20
N THR A 171 -17.85 -10.02 -7.56
CA THR A 171 -17.80 -8.75 -6.81
C THR A 171 -18.37 -8.89 -5.39
N THR A 172 -19.42 -9.71 -5.22
CA THR A 172 -20.00 -9.97 -3.90
C THR A 172 -19.03 -10.74 -3.00
N LEU A 173 -18.33 -11.74 -3.51
CA LEU A 173 -17.32 -12.48 -2.76
C LEU A 173 -16.12 -11.60 -2.39
N GLU A 174 -15.63 -10.76 -3.32
CA GLU A 174 -14.57 -9.79 -3.01
C GLU A 174 -14.98 -8.87 -1.83
N ALA A 175 -16.23 -8.42 -1.80
CA ALA A 175 -16.77 -7.62 -0.71
C ALA A 175 -16.94 -8.40 0.61
N ILE A 176 -17.49 -9.62 0.56
CA ILE A 176 -17.69 -10.47 1.76
C ILE A 176 -16.35 -10.78 2.42
N PHE A 177 -15.35 -11.16 1.62
CA PHE A 177 -14.03 -11.56 2.11
C PHE A 177 -13.05 -10.40 2.25
N GLU A 178 -13.54 -9.16 2.15
CA GLU A 178 -12.78 -7.96 2.43
C GLU A 178 -11.49 -7.84 1.59
N LEU A 179 -11.53 -8.33 0.34
CA LEU A 179 -10.48 -8.09 -0.66
C LEU A 179 -10.54 -6.61 -1.10
N LYS A 180 -9.94 -5.75 -0.27
CA LYS A 180 -10.05 -4.29 -0.37
C LYS A 180 -9.56 -3.79 -1.73
N LEU A 181 -10.43 -3.09 -2.48
CA LEU A 181 -10.07 -2.48 -3.77
C LEU A 181 -8.90 -1.49 -3.71
N TRP A 182 -8.72 -0.81 -2.57
CA TRP A 182 -7.61 0.13 -2.38
C TRP A 182 -6.25 -0.55 -2.18
N PHE A 183 -6.24 -1.85 -1.89
CA PHE A 183 -5.03 -2.65 -1.76
C PHE A 183 -4.90 -3.52 -3.03
N PRO A 184 -3.79 -3.43 -3.78
CA PRO A 184 -3.65 -4.14 -5.04
C PRO A 184 -3.33 -5.62 -4.80
N TRP A 185 -4.28 -6.35 -4.20
CA TRP A 185 -4.11 -7.74 -3.79
C TRP A 185 -3.76 -8.66 -4.96
N TRP A 186 -4.11 -8.27 -6.19
CA TRP A 186 -3.79 -8.98 -7.42
C TRP A 186 -2.29 -8.93 -7.79
N LEU A 187 -1.53 -7.97 -7.26
CA LEU A 187 -0.08 -7.90 -7.50
C LEU A 187 0.70 -8.89 -6.62
N LYS A 188 0.08 -9.46 -5.59
CA LYS A 188 0.68 -10.40 -4.62
C LYS A 188 2.02 -9.91 -4.03
N LEU A 189 2.18 -8.60 -3.86
CA LEU A 189 3.41 -7.99 -3.32
C LEU A 189 3.57 -8.24 -1.82
N CYS A 190 2.46 -8.31 -1.08
CA CYS A 190 2.45 -8.62 0.35
C CYS A 190 1.39 -9.65 0.75
N LEU A 191 1.41 -9.98 2.05
CA LEU A 191 0.24 -10.42 2.80
C LEU A 191 -0.90 -9.39 2.74
N LEU A 192 -2.13 -9.88 2.71
CA LEU A 192 -3.31 -9.01 2.82
C LEU A 192 -3.32 -8.27 4.17
N PRO A 193 -3.85 -7.03 4.20
CA PRO A 193 -4.18 -6.35 5.45
C PRO A 193 -5.05 -7.25 6.34
N GLY A 194 -4.66 -7.38 7.62
CA GLY A 194 -5.38 -8.22 8.56
C GLY A 194 -6.81 -7.74 8.83
N LEU A 195 -7.66 -8.64 9.30
CA LEU A 195 -9.09 -8.37 9.41
C LEU A 195 -9.39 -7.24 10.41
N GLY A 196 -10.11 -6.22 9.94
CA GLY A 196 -10.42 -5.02 10.72
C GLY A 196 -9.29 -3.99 10.77
N ALA A 197 -8.17 -4.23 10.09
CA ALA A 197 -7.18 -3.20 9.85
C ALA A 197 -7.80 -2.03 9.07
N LYS A 198 -7.44 -0.82 9.46
CA LYS A 198 -7.70 0.40 8.71
C LYS A 198 -6.44 0.80 7.95
N LEU A 199 -6.58 1.82 7.10
CA LEU A 199 -5.48 2.43 6.38
C LEU A 199 -5.12 3.77 7.03
N VAL A 200 -3.84 3.96 7.31
CA VAL A 200 -3.23 5.24 7.67
C VAL A 200 -2.32 5.64 6.52
N ILE A 201 -2.49 6.86 5.99
CA ILE A 201 -1.71 7.35 4.86
C ILE A 201 -0.77 8.45 5.35
N VAL A 202 0.50 8.33 4.99
CA VAL A 202 1.51 9.39 5.09
C VAL A 202 1.89 9.74 3.66
N GLY A 203 1.91 11.03 3.30
CA GLY A 203 2.24 11.40 1.93
C GLY A 203 2.77 12.81 1.80
N CYS A 204 3.45 13.01 0.69
CA CYS A 204 4.07 14.24 0.22
C CYS A 204 4.02 14.26 -1.31
N HIS A 205 4.28 15.40 -1.95
CA HIS A 205 4.45 15.38 -3.40
C HIS A 205 5.93 15.15 -3.77
N LEU A 206 6.15 14.63 -4.98
CA LEU A 206 7.42 14.13 -5.48
C LEU A 206 8.02 15.07 -6.50
N ASP A 207 7.19 15.70 -7.30
CA ASP A 207 7.60 16.60 -8.36
C ASP A 207 8.21 17.89 -7.79
N SER A 208 8.74 18.71 -8.68
CA SER A 208 9.23 20.04 -8.35
C SER A 208 9.01 20.96 -9.54
N THR A 209 9.01 22.28 -9.30
CA THR A 209 8.89 23.26 -10.36
C THR A 209 9.60 24.55 -10.01
N ALA A 210 10.09 25.23 -11.04
CA ALA A 210 10.55 26.61 -10.99
C ALA A 210 9.78 27.48 -12.00
N ALA A 211 8.51 27.13 -12.27
CA ALA A 211 7.68 27.81 -13.29
C ALA A 211 7.44 29.31 -13.03
N ARG A 212 7.79 29.82 -11.84
CA ARG A 212 7.73 31.26 -11.52
C ARG A 212 8.98 32.02 -11.97
N ASP A 213 10.04 31.31 -12.33
CA ASP A 213 11.30 31.92 -12.75
C ASP A 213 11.24 32.29 -14.24
N ALA A 214 11.64 33.53 -14.55
CA ALA A 214 11.58 34.05 -15.91
C ALA A 214 12.52 33.26 -16.84
N GLY A 215 11.96 32.69 -17.90
CA GLY A 215 12.72 31.91 -18.89
C GLY A 215 12.97 30.45 -18.51
N TYR A 216 12.41 29.96 -17.40
CA TYR A 216 12.56 28.58 -16.96
C TYR A 216 12.15 27.57 -18.04
N ASN A 217 13.08 26.67 -18.39
CA ASN A 217 12.84 25.53 -19.24
C ASN A 217 12.74 24.23 -18.41
N PRO A 218 11.55 23.62 -18.28
CA PRO A 218 11.35 22.42 -17.47
C PRO A 218 12.06 21.15 -17.98
N LEU A 219 12.66 21.20 -19.16
CA LEU A 219 13.41 20.08 -19.74
C LEU A 219 14.89 20.07 -19.37
N SER A 220 15.45 21.19 -18.91
CA SER A 220 16.89 21.34 -18.69
C SER A 220 17.27 22.09 -17.43
N ASP A 221 16.39 23.00 -16.99
CA ASP A 221 16.74 23.94 -15.94
C ASP A 221 16.50 23.31 -14.57
N PRO A 222 17.34 23.64 -13.58
CA PRO A 222 17.21 23.08 -12.25
C PRO A 222 15.90 23.54 -11.59
N ALA A 223 15.23 22.59 -10.96
CA ALA A 223 14.15 22.86 -10.01
C ALA A 223 14.37 21.95 -8.81
N PRO A 224 15.31 22.30 -7.91
CA PRO A 224 15.75 21.40 -6.85
C PRO A 224 14.65 21.13 -5.82
N GLY A 225 13.74 22.09 -5.57
CA GLY A 225 12.58 21.89 -4.70
C GLY A 225 12.95 21.31 -3.33
N ALA A 226 13.99 21.87 -2.68
CA ALA A 226 14.51 21.32 -1.42
C ALA A 226 13.49 21.41 -0.28
N ASP A 227 12.83 22.57 -0.16
CA ASP A 227 11.71 22.81 0.78
C ASP A 227 10.36 22.37 0.20
N ASP A 228 10.22 22.36 -1.13
CA ASP A 228 8.98 22.06 -1.85
C ASP A 228 9.23 21.01 -2.97
N ASP A 229 9.22 19.71 -2.67
CA ASP A 229 8.96 19.10 -1.36
C ASP A 229 9.94 17.94 -1.05
N ALA A 230 11.23 18.14 -1.31
CA ALA A 230 12.25 17.14 -0.94
C ALA A 230 12.31 16.92 0.59
N SER A 231 12.02 17.96 1.39
CA SER A 231 11.81 17.87 2.84
C SER A 231 10.63 16.96 3.21
N GLY A 232 9.51 17.02 2.50
CA GLY A 232 8.39 16.10 2.70
C GLY A 232 8.76 14.66 2.36
N ILE A 233 9.53 14.45 1.28
CA ILE A 233 10.08 13.13 0.93
C ILE A 233 10.97 12.61 2.07
N ALA A 234 11.90 13.43 2.56
CA ALA A 234 12.80 13.08 3.66
C ALA A 234 12.03 12.74 4.95
N ALA A 235 10.99 13.51 5.28
CA ALA A 235 10.13 13.24 6.43
C ALA A 235 9.36 11.92 6.28
N ALA A 236 8.80 11.66 5.10
CA ALA A 236 8.10 10.40 4.82
C ALA A 236 9.05 9.20 4.95
N LEU A 237 10.26 9.27 4.42
CA LEU A 237 11.27 8.20 4.52
C LEU A 237 11.76 8.00 5.95
N ALA A 238 11.94 9.08 6.72
CA ALA A 238 12.28 8.99 8.15
C ALA A 238 11.21 8.23 8.95
N ILE A 239 9.92 8.56 8.72
CA ILE A 239 8.80 7.85 9.34
C ILE A 239 8.76 6.39 8.86
N ALA A 240 8.99 6.12 7.57
CA ALA A 240 9.01 4.78 7.02
C ALA A 240 10.11 3.91 7.66
N ARG A 241 11.34 4.43 7.77
CA ARG A 241 12.44 3.71 8.44
C ARG A 241 12.09 3.39 9.88
N TYR A 242 11.50 4.33 10.62
CA TYR A 242 11.06 4.08 11.99
C TYR A 242 9.97 3.00 12.07
N LEU A 243 8.91 3.13 11.28
CA LEU A 243 7.78 2.20 11.29
C LEU A 243 8.12 0.80 10.76
N SER A 244 9.17 0.65 9.95
CA SER A 244 9.66 -0.64 9.48
C SER A 244 10.01 -1.60 10.63
N SER A 245 10.48 -1.07 11.77
CA SER A 245 10.81 -1.85 12.98
C SER A 245 9.58 -2.48 13.67
N PHE A 246 8.38 -1.99 13.32
CA PHE A 246 7.09 -2.47 13.83
C PHE A 246 6.36 -3.40 12.86
N ARG A 247 7.03 -3.87 11.79
CA ARG A 247 6.45 -4.82 10.83
C ARG A 247 5.82 -6.01 11.55
N GLY A 248 4.58 -6.32 11.19
CA GLY A 248 3.84 -7.43 11.79
C GLY A 248 3.37 -7.20 13.23
N LYS A 249 3.55 -5.99 13.79
CA LYS A 249 3.06 -5.58 15.11
C LYS A 249 1.94 -4.55 15.01
N LEU A 250 1.97 -3.70 13.99
CA LEU A 250 0.95 -2.66 13.79
C LEU A 250 -0.42 -3.27 13.50
N THR A 251 -1.46 -2.82 14.19
CA THR A 251 -2.85 -3.25 13.93
C THR A 251 -3.40 -2.75 12.60
N HIS A 252 -2.94 -1.58 12.15
CA HIS A 252 -3.42 -0.91 10.95
C HIS A 252 -2.35 -0.88 9.87
N THR A 253 -2.78 -0.94 8.61
CA THR A 253 -1.88 -0.80 7.47
C THR A 253 -1.43 0.64 7.38
N VAL A 254 -0.13 0.84 7.26
CA VAL A 254 0.46 2.15 6.97
C VAL A 254 0.84 2.18 5.50
N ARG A 255 0.42 3.23 4.80
CA ARG A 255 0.72 3.47 3.40
C ARG A 255 1.47 4.77 3.25
N PHE A 256 2.59 4.70 2.54
CA PHE A 256 3.30 5.88 2.05
C PHE A 256 2.87 6.18 0.63
N CYS A 257 2.57 7.45 0.33
CA CYS A 257 2.22 7.93 -1.00
C CYS A 257 3.09 9.13 -1.36
N PHE A 258 3.86 8.99 -2.44
CA PHE A 258 4.64 10.07 -3.05
C PHE A 258 3.94 10.45 -4.35
N PHE A 259 3.29 11.62 -4.35
CA PHE A 259 2.43 12.05 -5.45
C PHE A 259 3.23 12.82 -6.50
N ASN A 260 3.19 12.37 -7.74
CA ASN A 260 3.72 13.10 -8.90
C ASN A 260 2.57 13.92 -9.49
N ALA A 261 2.85 15.07 -10.14
CA ALA A 261 1.88 15.77 -11.01
C ALA A 261 2.50 16.93 -11.78
#